data_AF-Q8K9D3-F1
#
_entry.id   AF-Q8K9D3-F1
#
_cell.length_a   1.000
_cell.length_b   1.000
_cell.length_c   1.000
_cell.angle_alpha   90.00
_cell.angle_beta   90.00
_cell.angle_gamma   90.00
#
_symmetry.space_group_name_H-M   'P 1'
#
loop_
_entity.id
_entity.type
_entity.pdbx_description
1 polymer ?
#
loop_
_entity_poly.entity_id
_entity_poly.type
_entity_poly.pdbx_seq_one_letter_code
_entity_poly.pdbx_strand_id
1 'polypeptide(L)'
;MKNKNPFNIFFPLSLDKIENLEKIKKNCSSIQYAWLSGYFWNLANQTPSRLICEKNEFFRKDNEEKIITIISASQTGNARQLAKRFNKYLKNENKKTNLIDAADYNFKKIKNERFLILIISTQGEGEPPEEALSFYKFIMSKKAPRLENLHYSVFGLGDVSYNLFCQAGKDFDKRFSELGGKSLLHRLDSDIEYESNYIQWSEELLLAINKIDVSTCSVFKKNDKKNFIDKLNYTKYKPAVATVLLNQKITGRNSTKDVHHIELDITNSNIVYTPGDALGVWYQNSSQLIKQILKLLSIRISDKVKVKDKIITIFEALKKNFELTTNTKHIIQKYTDVTQNKFLKKIISDNKKLNNYVKKTPLLKMIYDHPKKLSSQQLISILRPLKPRLYSISSSQSEMNDEVHITVGVVKKQISGTIHLGGSSSYLSQFLKIDDSVKIFVEEKSNFRLPENKDVPIIMIGSGTGIAPFRAFIQQRDNDKATGKNWIFFGNPNFTEDFLYQLEWQKYLKKKLLTKMSLAWSRDQKEKIYVQDKIRENGKELWEWVNQGAQIYVCGNASKMAKDVEKELLDVFSKNGSMDIEESSEFLNNLRITRRYQRDVY
;
A
#
# COMPACT_ATOMS: atom_id res chain seq x y z
N MET A 1 -57.34 39.94 -22.98
CA MET A 1 -57.00 39.23 -21.72
C MET A 1 -55.59 38.69 -21.83
N LYS A 2 -54.62 39.25 -21.10
CA LYS A 2 -53.23 38.78 -21.15
C LYS A 2 -53.17 37.35 -20.59
N ASN A 3 -52.77 36.38 -21.42
CA ASN A 3 -52.53 34.97 -21.08
C ASN A 3 -51.60 34.85 -19.87
N LYS A 4 -52.14 34.90 -18.65
CA LYS A 4 -51.45 34.43 -17.46
C LYS A 4 -51.54 32.91 -17.51
N ASN A 5 -50.46 32.27 -17.97
CA ASN A 5 -50.32 30.83 -17.95
C ASN A 5 -50.57 30.34 -16.50
N PRO A 6 -51.65 29.58 -16.21
CA PRO A 6 -52.08 29.28 -14.85
C PRO A 6 -51.06 28.43 -14.06
N PHE A 7 -50.03 27.89 -14.72
CA PHE A 7 -48.97 27.11 -14.06
C PHE A 7 -47.98 27.94 -13.24
N ASN A 8 -48.00 29.27 -13.31
CA ASN A 8 -47.04 30.10 -12.56
C ASN A 8 -47.36 30.25 -11.05
N ILE A 9 -48.50 29.75 -10.58
CA ILE A 9 -48.91 29.92 -9.17
C ILE A 9 -48.37 28.80 -8.26
N PHE A 10 -47.88 27.69 -8.80
CA PHE A 10 -47.48 26.52 -7.99
C PHE A 10 -46.00 26.13 -8.04
N PHE A 11 -45.15 26.85 -8.78
CA PHE A 11 -43.71 26.56 -8.79
C PHE A 11 -42.96 27.35 -7.69
N PRO A 12 -42.16 26.68 -6.84
CA PRO A 12 -41.36 27.36 -5.80
C PRO A 12 -40.15 28.15 -6.37
N LEU A 13 -39.97 28.12 -7.69
CA LEU A 13 -38.84 28.75 -8.38
C LEU A 13 -39.33 29.90 -9.25
N SER A 14 -38.61 31.03 -9.21
CA SER A 14 -38.82 32.14 -10.15
C SER A 14 -38.43 31.73 -11.57
N LEU A 15 -38.95 32.44 -12.58
CA LEU A 15 -38.66 32.19 -13.99
C LEU A 15 -37.14 32.18 -14.28
N ASP A 16 -36.37 33.11 -13.72
CA ASP A 16 -34.91 33.14 -13.88
C ASP A 16 -34.21 31.87 -13.35
N LYS A 17 -34.72 31.29 -12.26
CA LYS A 17 -34.19 30.05 -11.70
C LYS A 17 -34.54 28.86 -12.59
N ILE A 18 -35.73 28.86 -13.20
CA ILE A 18 -36.15 27.85 -14.15
C ILE A 18 -35.27 27.91 -15.41
N GLU A 19 -35.01 29.09 -15.96
CA GLU A 19 -34.11 29.24 -17.12
C GLU A 19 -32.69 28.74 -16.84
N ASN A 20 -32.15 29.02 -15.64
CA ASN A 20 -30.86 28.50 -15.25
C ASN A 20 -30.86 26.96 -15.12
N LEU A 21 -31.94 26.37 -14.62
CA LEU A 21 -32.10 24.91 -14.61
C LEU A 21 -32.23 24.33 -16.02
N GLU A 22 -32.89 25.02 -16.94
CA GLU A 22 -32.96 24.58 -18.35
C GLU A 22 -31.58 24.59 -19.03
N LYS A 23 -30.74 25.58 -18.72
CA LYS A 23 -29.34 25.62 -19.20
C LYS A 23 -28.54 24.43 -18.67
N ILE A 24 -28.72 24.06 -17.40
CA ILE A 24 -28.08 22.87 -16.81
C ILE A 24 -28.63 21.58 -17.44
N LYS A 25 -29.95 21.52 -17.67
CA LYS A 25 -30.64 20.36 -18.26
C LYS A 25 -30.10 19.98 -19.65
N LYS A 26 -29.67 20.96 -20.46
CA LYS A 26 -29.11 20.65 -21.79
C LYS A 26 -27.73 19.96 -21.74
N ASN A 27 -27.01 20.03 -20.62
CA ASN A 27 -25.60 19.63 -20.54
C ASN A 27 -25.30 18.51 -19.52
N CYS A 28 -26.32 17.93 -18.87
CA CYS A 28 -26.11 16.91 -17.84
C CYS A 28 -26.38 15.48 -18.35
N SER A 29 -25.48 14.56 -18.00
CA SER A 29 -25.69 13.12 -18.10
C SER A 29 -26.59 12.59 -16.96
N SER A 30 -27.11 11.37 -17.11
CA SER A 30 -27.94 10.69 -16.09
C SER A 30 -27.27 10.64 -14.72
N ILE A 31 -25.95 10.41 -14.68
CA ILE A 31 -25.18 10.36 -13.42
C ILE A 31 -25.08 11.75 -12.76
N GLN A 32 -24.93 12.80 -13.57
CA GLN A 32 -24.85 14.18 -13.08
C GLN A 32 -26.20 14.64 -12.51
N TYR A 33 -27.32 14.20 -13.09
CA TYR A 33 -28.63 14.44 -12.50
C TYR A 33 -28.80 13.77 -11.14
N ALA A 34 -28.37 12.51 -10.99
CA ALA A 34 -28.41 11.80 -9.72
C ALA A 34 -27.51 12.46 -8.66
N TRP A 35 -26.36 12.98 -9.06
CA TRP A 35 -25.48 13.73 -8.14
C TRP A 35 -26.11 15.07 -7.71
N LEU A 36 -26.66 15.83 -8.66
CA LEU A 36 -27.33 17.11 -8.38
C LEU A 36 -28.54 16.94 -7.46
N SER A 37 -29.31 15.85 -7.61
CA SER A 37 -30.44 15.58 -6.71
C SER A 37 -29.98 15.35 -5.28
N GLY A 38 -28.94 14.54 -5.07
CA GLY A 38 -28.34 14.32 -3.75
C GLY A 38 -27.72 15.59 -3.15
N TYR A 39 -27.06 16.40 -3.98
CA TYR A 39 -26.46 17.68 -3.56
C TYR A 39 -27.53 18.67 -3.08
N PHE A 40 -28.59 18.89 -3.86
CA PHE A 40 -29.68 19.78 -3.46
C PHE A 40 -30.46 19.25 -2.26
N TRP A 41 -30.61 17.92 -2.13
CA TRP A 41 -31.23 17.31 -0.96
C TRP A 41 -30.43 17.58 0.32
N ASN A 42 -29.09 17.49 0.26
CA ASN A 42 -28.23 17.84 1.39
C ASN A 42 -28.35 19.33 1.76
N LEU A 43 -28.39 20.23 0.77
CA LEU A 43 -28.59 21.67 1.02
C LEU A 43 -29.95 21.96 1.66
N ALA A 44 -31.01 21.30 1.21
CA ALA A 44 -32.36 21.48 1.76
C ALA A 44 -32.46 21.06 3.24
N ASN A 45 -31.61 20.12 3.66
CA ASN A 45 -31.56 19.62 5.05
C ASN A 45 -30.58 20.38 5.95
N GLN A 46 -29.90 21.40 5.45
CA GLN A 46 -29.16 22.32 6.30
C GLN A 46 -30.16 23.25 6.99
N THR A 47 -30.62 22.84 8.18
CA THR A 47 -31.46 23.68 9.03
C THR A 47 -30.76 25.02 9.25
N PRO A 48 -31.35 26.16 8.83
CA PRO A 48 -30.79 27.45 9.15
C PRO A 48 -30.97 27.66 10.64
N SER A 49 -29.88 27.55 11.41
CA SER A 49 -29.86 27.92 12.83
C SER A 49 -30.26 29.39 12.94
N ARG A 50 -31.55 29.58 13.23
CA ARG A 50 -32.19 30.85 13.52
C ARG A 50 -31.77 31.26 14.92
N LEU A 51 -30.60 31.87 15.04
CA LEU A 51 -30.27 32.71 16.18
C LEU A 51 -29.93 34.09 15.64
N ILE A 52 -30.96 34.91 15.67
CA ILE A 52 -30.90 36.36 15.67
C ILE A 52 -29.97 36.71 16.85
N CYS A 53 -28.73 37.08 16.55
CA CYS A 53 -27.88 37.75 17.53
C CYS A 53 -27.57 39.11 16.96
N GLU A 54 -28.00 40.11 17.71
CA GLU A 54 -27.99 41.52 17.34
C GLU A 54 -26.59 41.99 16.98
N LYS A 55 -26.57 42.86 15.97
CA LYS A 55 -25.40 43.53 15.40
C LYS A 55 -24.57 44.18 16.51
N ASN A 56 -23.40 43.63 16.78
CA ASN A 56 -22.27 44.42 17.25
C ASN A 56 -21.14 44.22 16.25
N GLU A 57 -21.12 45.14 15.28
CA GLU A 57 -20.06 45.34 14.29
C GLU A 57 -18.76 45.71 15.02
N PHE A 58 -18.02 44.70 15.48
CA PHE A 58 -16.61 44.85 15.80
C PHE A 58 -15.82 43.91 14.90
N PHE A 59 -15.17 44.50 13.91
CA PHE A 59 -14.19 43.94 12.99
C PHE A 59 -13.32 42.84 13.64
N ARG A 60 -13.65 41.57 13.43
CA ARG A 60 -12.74 40.43 13.65
C ARG A 60 -12.35 39.88 12.30
N LYS A 61 -11.25 40.37 11.74
CA LYS A 61 -10.73 40.00 10.42
C LYS A 61 -9.62 38.93 10.45
N ASP A 62 -9.30 38.34 11.60
CA ASP A 62 -8.10 37.48 11.75
C ASP A 62 -8.35 36.01 12.16
N ASN A 63 -9.54 35.47 11.90
CA ASN A 63 -9.77 34.02 11.99
C ASN A 63 -9.78 33.37 10.60
N GLU A 64 -8.72 33.57 9.80
CA GLU A 64 -8.39 32.56 8.78
C GLU A 64 -8.08 31.26 9.53
N GLU A 65 -9.13 30.46 9.72
CA GLU A 65 -9.17 29.27 10.58
C GLU A 65 -7.96 28.37 10.29
N LYS A 66 -7.13 28.12 11.31
CA LYS A 66 -5.91 27.30 11.21
C LYS A 66 -6.26 25.84 10.90
N ILE A 67 -6.37 25.49 9.61
CA ILE A 67 -6.56 24.11 9.18
C ILE A 67 -5.23 23.37 9.27
N ILE A 68 -5.25 22.22 9.95
CA ILE A 68 -4.10 21.31 10.03
C ILE A 68 -4.23 20.26 8.93
N THR A 69 -3.33 20.31 7.95
CA THR A 69 -3.28 19.30 6.88
C THR A 69 -2.52 18.07 7.37
N ILE A 70 -3.13 16.90 7.27
CA ILE A 70 -2.52 15.60 7.61
C ILE A 70 -2.38 14.81 6.31
N ILE A 71 -1.14 14.51 5.94
CA ILE A 71 -0.83 13.68 4.77
C ILE A 71 -0.51 12.26 5.23
N SER A 72 -1.25 11.28 4.72
CA SER A 72 -0.88 9.86 4.78
C SER A 72 -0.04 9.46 3.56
N ALA A 73 1.10 8.81 3.81
CA ALA A 73 1.94 8.20 2.80
C ALA A 73 2.26 6.75 3.21
N SER A 74 1.55 5.78 2.64
CA SER A 74 1.44 4.42 3.13
C SER A 74 1.48 3.39 2.00
N GLN A 75 2.44 2.47 2.03
CA GLN A 75 2.44 1.34 1.10
C GLN A 75 1.51 0.21 1.52
N THR A 76 1.48 -0.11 2.82
CA THR A 76 0.79 -1.31 3.37
C THR A 76 -0.26 -0.93 4.41
N GLY A 77 -0.90 0.23 4.25
CA GLY A 77 -2.00 0.69 5.12
C GLY A 77 -1.63 1.32 6.46
N ASN A 78 -0.50 0.96 7.08
CA ASN A 78 -0.19 1.39 8.46
C ASN A 78 -0.20 2.92 8.63
N ALA A 79 0.51 3.66 7.78
CA ALA A 79 0.57 5.12 7.86
C ALA A 79 -0.82 5.76 7.62
N ARG A 80 -1.60 5.21 6.69
CA ARG A 80 -2.98 5.66 6.42
C ARG A 80 -3.89 5.44 7.62
N GLN A 81 -3.79 4.29 8.28
CA GLN A 81 -4.56 4.01 9.49
C GLN A 81 -4.18 4.96 10.64
N LEU A 82 -2.88 5.20 10.85
CA LEU A 82 -2.42 6.15 11.87
C LEU A 82 -2.88 7.58 11.57
N ALA A 83 -2.84 8.02 10.31
CA ALA A 83 -3.34 9.33 9.91
C ALA A 83 -4.85 9.48 10.13
N LYS A 84 -5.64 8.45 9.80
CA LYS A 84 -7.09 8.41 10.12
C LYS A 84 -7.34 8.51 11.63
N ARG A 85 -6.57 7.78 12.45
CA ARG A 85 -6.66 7.82 13.91
C ARG A 85 -6.29 9.21 14.45
N PHE A 86 -5.22 9.81 13.95
CA PHE A 86 -4.75 11.11 14.41
C PHE A 86 -5.71 12.23 14.00
N ASN A 87 -6.24 12.18 12.78
CA ASN A 87 -7.29 13.07 12.31
C ASN A 87 -8.52 13.04 13.23
N LYS A 88 -8.96 11.84 13.64
CA LYS A 88 -10.06 11.69 14.61
C LYS A 88 -9.70 12.25 15.98
N TYR A 89 -8.47 12.00 16.46
CA TYR A 89 -7.99 12.54 17.73
C TYR A 89 -8.02 14.07 17.74
N LEU A 90 -7.46 14.71 16.72
CA LEU A 90 -7.49 16.17 16.58
C LEU A 90 -8.92 16.73 16.46
N LYS A 91 -9.83 16.07 15.73
CA LYS A 91 -11.24 16.48 15.66
C LYS A 91 -11.94 16.41 17.02
N ASN A 92 -11.66 15.40 17.83
CA ASN A 92 -12.20 15.28 19.18
C ASN A 92 -11.69 16.39 20.10
N GLU A 93 -10.47 16.88 19.85
CA GLU A 93 -9.86 18.04 20.51
C GLU A 93 -10.22 19.37 19.84
N ASN A 94 -11.31 19.39 19.07
CA ASN A 94 -11.87 20.56 18.37
C ASN A 94 -10.90 21.26 17.41
N LYS A 95 -9.91 20.55 16.86
CA LYS A 95 -9.04 21.08 15.82
C LYS A 95 -9.62 20.84 14.43
N LYS A 96 -9.58 21.88 13.58
CA LYS A 96 -9.98 21.78 12.18
C LYS A 96 -8.87 21.11 11.39
N THR A 97 -9.19 20.00 10.74
CA THR A 97 -8.21 19.13 10.07
C THR A 97 -8.63 18.81 8.64
N ASN A 98 -7.63 18.67 7.77
CA ASN A 98 -7.79 18.17 6.41
C ASN A 98 -6.91 16.92 6.24
N LEU A 99 -7.53 15.74 6.22
CA LEU A 99 -6.82 14.47 5.98
C LEU A 99 -6.82 14.16 4.49
N ILE A 100 -5.63 13.91 3.93
CA ILE A 100 -5.45 13.62 2.51
C ILE A 100 -4.36 12.56 2.29
N ASP A 101 -4.58 11.63 1.35
CA ASP A 101 -3.54 10.69 0.94
C ASP A 101 -2.51 11.40 0.05
N ALA A 102 -1.25 11.01 0.13
CA ALA A 102 -0.16 11.64 -0.61
C ALA A 102 -0.35 11.58 -2.13
N ALA A 103 -1.06 10.56 -2.63
CA ALA A 103 -1.43 10.44 -4.04
C ALA A 103 -2.36 11.56 -4.52
N ASP A 104 -3.22 12.07 -3.63
CA ASP A 104 -4.24 13.09 -3.95
C ASP A 104 -3.82 14.48 -3.50
N TYR A 105 -2.72 14.58 -2.74
CA TYR A 105 -2.22 15.86 -2.27
C TYR A 105 -1.66 16.70 -3.42
N ASN A 106 -2.23 17.90 -3.61
CA ASN A 106 -1.72 18.88 -4.56
C ASN A 106 -0.46 19.56 -4.02
N PHE A 107 0.67 18.86 -4.10
CA PHE A 107 1.95 19.29 -3.56
C PHE A 107 2.47 20.62 -4.11
N LYS A 108 1.98 21.10 -5.26
CA LYS A 108 2.33 22.44 -5.78
C LYS A 108 1.79 23.57 -4.89
N LYS A 109 0.77 23.30 -4.08
CA LYS A 109 0.16 24.26 -3.14
C LYS A 109 0.80 24.27 -1.75
N ILE A 110 1.83 23.46 -1.50
CA ILE A 110 2.44 23.32 -0.16
C ILE A 110 2.93 24.66 0.43
N LYS A 111 3.33 25.64 -0.40
CA LYS A 111 3.73 26.98 0.06
C LYS A 111 2.63 27.74 0.82
N ASN A 112 1.37 27.35 0.63
CA ASN A 112 0.21 27.96 1.29
C ASN A 112 -0.14 27.25 2.60
N GLU A 113 0.48 26.09 2.89
CA GLU A 113 0.23 25.36 4.13
C GLU A 113 0.88 26.08 5.30
N ARG A 114 0.15 26.21 6.41
CA ARG A 114 0.67 26.76 7.67
C ARG A 114 0.97 25.69 8.70
N PHE A 115 0.20 24.59 8.68
CA PHE A 115 0.35 23.44 9.58
C PHE A 115 0.24 22.13 8.78
N LEU A 116 1.33 21.36 8.73
CA LEU A 116 1.41 20.13 7.96
C LEU A 116 1.96 18.96 8.77
N ILE A 117 1.19 17.88 8.88
CA ILE A 117 1.61 16.66 9.56
C ILE A 117 1.77 15.55 8.51
N LEU A 118 2.97 14.98 8.39
CA LEU A 118 3.25 13.90 7.45
C LEU A 118 3.46 12.59 8.21
N ILE A 119 2.60 11.60 7.95
CA ILE A 119 2.77 10.23 8.48
C ILE A 119 3.14 9.34 7.29
N ILE A 120 4.38 8.88 7.26
CA ILE A 120 4.99 8.26 6.09
C ILE A 120 5.70 6.94 6.40
N SER A 121 5.45 5.90 5.60
CA SER A 121 6.25 4.67 5.61
C SER A 121 7.51 4.79 4.75
N THR A 122 8.51 3.96 5.00
CA THR A 122 9.64 3.76 4.06
C THR A 122 9.53 2.39 3.40
N GLN A 123 9.87 2.31 2.12
CA GLN A 123 9.88 1.09 1.31
C GLN A 123 11.30 0.72 0.88
N GLY A 124 11.48 -0.56 0.56
CA GLY A 124 12.71 -1.06 -0.06
C GLY A 124 13.98 -0.65 0.68
N GLU A 125 14.86 0.03 -0.03
CA GLU A 125 16.13 0.55 0.45
C GLU A 125 16.04 2.07 0.65
N GLY A 126 15.00 2.52 1.34
CA GLY A 126 14.86 3.92 1.75
C GLY A 126 13.88 4.76 0.93
N GLU A 127 13.30 4.19 -0.13
CA GLU A 127 12.35 4.91 -0.99
C GLU A 127 11.03 5.27 -0.28
N PRO A 128 10.36 6.38 -0.63
CA PRO A 128 9.00 6.66 -0.18
C PRO A 128 8.00 5.63 -0.75
N PRO A 129 6.79 5.50 -0.16
CA PRO A 129 5.73 4.68 -0.73
C PRO A 129 5.32 5.25 -2.09
N GLU A 130 4.77 4.40 -2.94
CA GLU A 130 4.47 4.74 -4.33
C GLU A 130 3.57 5.98 -4.45
N GLU A 131 2.58 6.10 -3.55
CA GLU A 131 1.67 7.26 -3.50
C GLU A 131 2.35 8.59 -3.17
N ALA A 132 3.53 8.59 -2.56
CA ALA A 132 4.25 9.81 -2.21
C ALA A 132 5.40 10.13 -3.18
N LEU A 133 5.61 9.33 -4.23
CA LEU A 133 6.80 9.46 -5.10
C LEU A 133 6.86 10.79 -5.85
N SER A 134 5.74 11.24 -6.44
CA SER A 134 5.70 12.53 -7.16
C SER A 134 5.91 13.71 -6.20
N PHE A 135 5.33 13.63 -4.99
CA PHE A 135 5.53 14.63 -3.95
C PHE A 135 6.99 14.67 -3.48
N TYR A 136 7.60 13.52 -3.24
CA TYR A 136 9.00 13.38 -2.88
C TYR A 136 9.90 13.97 -3.96
N LYS A 137 9.71 13.59 -5.24
CA LYS A 137 10.47 14.16 -6.38
C LYS A 137 10.35 15.68 -6.44
N PHE A 138 9.15 16.23 -6.24
CA PHE A 138 8.93 17.68 -6.25
C PHE A 138 9.71 18.39 -5.13
N ILE A 139 9.58 17.92 -3.88
CA ILE A 139 10.23 18.53 -2.71
C ILE A 139 11.75 18.42 -2.74
N MET A 140 12.28 17.31 -3.27
CA MET A 140 13.73 17.14 -3.46
C MET A 140 14.28 17.96 -4.63
N SER A 141 13.43 18.38 -5.57
CA SER A 141 13.87 19.16 -6.73
C SER A 141 14.23 20.61 -6.37
N LYS A 142 14.90 21.28 -7.32
CA LYS A 142 15.15 22.73 -7.27
C LYS A 142 13.88 23.57 -7.47
N LYS A 143 12.78 22.97 -7.97
CA LYS A 143 11.48 23.64 -8.18
C LYS A 143 10.68 23.80 -6.87
N ALA A 144 11.14 23.23 -5.75
CA ALA A 144 10.46 23.32 -4.46
C ALA A 144 10.48 24.76 -3.91
N PRO A 145 9.33 25.31 -3.46
CA PRO A 145 9.27 26.66 -2.90
C PRO A 145 9.88 26.73 -1.49
N ARG A 146 10.21 27.95 -1.05
CA ARG A 146 10.49 28.22 0.38
C ARG A 146 9.23 27.97 1.22
N LEU A 147 9.42 27.43 2.42
CA LEU A 147 8.38 26.99 3.35
C LEU A 147 8.44 27.72 4.69
N GLU A 148 8.82 29.00 4.69
CA GLU A 148 9.08 29.81 5.90
C GLU A 148 7.88 29.96 6.84
N ASN A 149 6.67 29.87 6.30
CA ASN A 149 5.41 29.95 7.05
C ASN A 149 4.88 28.58 7.51
N LEU A 150 5.52 27.49 7.08
CA LEU A 150 5.07 26.13 7.36
C LEU A 150 5.59 25.66 8.72
N HIS A 151 4.67 25.31 9.60
CA HIS A 151 4.95 24.50 10.78
C HIS A 151 4.63 23.04 10.48
N TYR A 152 5.56 22.12 10.74
CA TYR A 152 5.37 20.73 10.35
C TYR A 152 5.84 19.71 11.40
N SER A 153 5.36 18.47 11.33
CA SER A 153 5.95 17.33 12.03
C SER A 153 5.84 16.08 11.17
N VAL A 154 6.84 15.19 11.29
CA VAL A 154 6.93 13.96 10.51
C VAL A 154 6.96 12.75 11.43
N PHE A 155 6.09 11.77 11.16
CA PHE A 155 6.13 10.46 11.80
C PHE A 155 6.54 9.41 10.77
N GLY A 156 7.73 8.85 10.94
CA GLY A 156 8.30 7.83 10.07
C GLY A 156 7.96 6.43 10.54
N LEU A 157 7.47 5.58 9.64
CA LEU A 157 7.30 4.15 9.85
C LEU A 157 8.36 3.37 9.06
N GLY A 158 9.07 2.47 9.73
CA GLY A 158 10.11 1.66 9.13
C GLY A 158 10.29 0.29 9.77
N ASP A 159 11.41 -0.35 9.42
CA ASP A 159 11.87 -1.59 10.02
C ASP A 159 13.39 -1.47 10.25
N VAL A 160 13.81 -1.52 11.52
CA VAL A 160 15.22 -1.32 11.93
C VAL A 160 16.19 -2.36 11.33
N SER A 161 15.67 -3.46 10.77
CA SER A 161 16.50 -4.44 10.07
C SER A 161 17.06 -3.94 8.74
N TYR A 162 16.47 -2.88 8.16
CA TYR A 162 16.93 -2.25 6.93
C TYR A 162 17.96 -1.16 7.24
N ASN A 163 18.92 -0.98 6.33
CA ASN A 163 19.98 0.02 6.49
C ASN A 163 19.41 1.45 6.54
N LEU A 164 18.40 1.70 5.72
CA LEU A 164 17.78 3.01 5.53
C LEU A 164 16.46 3.08 6.32
N PHE A 165 16.54 2.80 7.62
CA PHE A 165 15.42 2.85 8.55
C PHE A 165 14.77 4.24 8.57
N CYS A 166 13.46 4.31 8.30
CA CYS A 166 12.66 5.55 8.23
C CYS A 166 13.22 6.62 7.27
N GLN A 167 14.00 6.23 6.26
CA GLN A 167 14.71 7.17 5.39
C GLN A 167 13.77 8.14 4.66
N ALA A 168 12.61 7.69 4.17
CA ALA A 168 11.67 8.60 3.51
C ALA A 168 11.22 9.73 4.45
N GLY A 169 10.94 9.41 5.73
CA GLY A 169 10.58 10.41 6.74
C GLY A 169 11.74 11.35 7.06
N LYS A 170 12.97 10.82 7.17
CA LYS A 170 14.20 11.60 7.38
C LYS A 170 14.45 12.58 6.24
N ASP A 171 14.27 12.12 5.01
CA ASP A 171 14.45 12.91 3.81
C ASP A 171 13.48 14.10 3.79
N PHE A 172 12.19 13.84 4.00
CA PHE A 172 11.18 14.91 4.06
C PHE A 172 11.45 15.91 5.18
N ASP A 173 11.74 15.44 6.39
CA ASP A 173 12.03 16.31 7.52
C ASP A 173 13.25 17.20 7.27
N LYS A 174 14.36 16.61 6.81
CA LYS A 174 15.56 17.36 6.43
C LYS A 174 15.22 18.41 5.37
N ARG A 175 14.47 18.01 4.33
CA ARG A 175 14.18 18.90 3.20
C ARG A 175 13.20 20.01 3.58
N PHE A 176 12.20 19.74 4.41
CA PHE A 176 11.31 20.79 4.94
C PHE A 176 12.07 21.83 5.76
N SER A 177 13.01 21.38 6.60
CA SER A 177 13.89 22.29 7.34
C SER A 177 14.78 23.14 6.43
N GLU A 178 15.43 22.54 5.43
CA GLU A 178 16.25 23.26 4.43
C GLU A 178 15.46 24.32 3.64
N LEU A 179 14.17 24.07 3.40
CA LEU A 179 13.29 25.00 2.72
C LEU A 179 12.73 26.12 3.63
N GLY A 180 13.04 26.10 4.93
CA GLY A 180 12.65 27.11 5.92
C GLY A 180 11.47 26.72 6.82
N GLY A 181 10.96 25.49 6.69
CA GLY A 181 9.89 24.98 7.55
C GLY A 181 10.32 24.85 9.01
N LYS A 182 9.40 25.13 9.93
CA LYS A 182 9.62 25.07 11.38
C LYS A 182 9.02 23.79 11.95
N SER A 183 9.84 22.97 12.59
CA SER A 183 9.35 21.75 13.23
C SER A 183 8.48 22.07 14.46
N LEU A 184 7.24 21.59 14.48
CA LEU A 184 6.34 21.63 15.64
C LEU A 184 6.84 20.70 16.74
N LEU A 185 7.23 19.50 16.32
CA LEU A 185 7.74 18.42 17.13
C LEU A 185 8.74 17.66 16.27
N HIS A 186 9.92 17.39 16.84
CA HIS A 186 10.99 16.66 16.16
C HIS A 186 10.46 15.35 15.59
N ARG A 187 10.93 14.99 14.39
CA ARG A 187 10.54 13.76 13.71
C ARG A 187 10.70 12.55 14.63
N LEU A 188 9.69 11.68 14.65
CA LEU A 188 9.77 10.38 15.34
C LEU A 188 9.90 9.26 14.32
N ASP A 189 10.97 8.46 14.44
CA ASP A 189 11.22 7.28 13.62
C ASP A 189 10.78 6.02 14.39
N SER A 190 9.77 5.31 13.89
CA SER A 190 9.12 4.20 14.60
C SER A 190 9.26 2.86 13.86
N ASP A 191 9.56 1.81 14.62
CA ASP A 191 9.77 0.45 14.11
C ASP A 191 8.44 -0.31 13.91
N ILE A 192 8.53 -1.61 13.64
CA ILE A 192 7.41 -2.56 13.50
C ILE A 192 6.31 -2.38 14.55
N GLU A 193 6.69 -2.26 15.83
CA GLU A 193 5.76 -2.06 16.95
C GLU A 193 5.63 -0.58 17.29
N TYR A 194 4.98 0.16 16.40
CA TYR A 194 4.90 1.62 16.49
C TYR A 194 3.85 2.17 17.46
N GLU A 195 3.02 1.34 18.08
CA GLU A 195 1.81 1.78 18.78
C GLU A 195 2.12 2.71 19.97
N SER A 196 3.08 2.37 20.83
CA SER A 196 3.47 3.20 21.97
C SER A 196 4.07 4.53 21.51
N ASN A 197 4.97 4.48 20.52
CA ASN A 197 5.60 5.66 19.93
C ASN A 197 4.57 6.58 19.28
N TYR A 198 3.55 6.01 18.62
CA TYR A 198 2.48 6.77 18.00
C TYR A 198 1.63 7.49 19.05
N ILE A 199 1.25 6.81 20.14
CA ILE A 199 0.48 7.43 21.23
C ILE A 199 1.25 8.61 21.81
N GLN A 200 2.51 8.39 22.22
CA GLN A 200 3.38 9.42 22.77
C GLN A 200 3.51 10.62 21.80
N TRP A 201 3.88 10.36 20.54
CA TRP A 201 4.02 11.41 19.54
C TRP A 201 2.72 12.18 19.30
N SER A 202 1.57 11.49 19.30
CA SER A 202 0.28 12.14 19.07
C SER A 202 -0.09 13.11 20.19
N GLU A 203 0.19 12.75 21.44
CA GLU A 203 -0.06 13.58 22.62
C GLU A 203 0.91 14.77 22.66
N GLU A 204 2.21 14.54 22.45
CA GLU A 204 3.23 15.59 22.40
C GLU A 204 2.97 16.58 21.26
N LEU A 205 2.54 16.09 20.09
CA LEU A 205 2.24 16.93 18.95
C LEU A 205 0.99 17.79 19.19
N LEU A 206 -0.05 17.25 19.83
CA LEU A 206 -1.21 18.04 20.22
C LEU A 206 -0.81 19.18 21.18
N LEU A 207 0.05 18.89 22.16
CA LEU A 207 0.58 19.92 23.07
C LEU A 207 1.37 20.99 22.31
N ALA A 208 2.21 20.60 21.35
CA ALA A 208 2.96 21.54 20.50
C ALA A 208 2.04 22.42 19.62
N ILE A 209 1.01 21.83 19.02
CA ILE A 209 -0.02 22.55 18.25
C ILE A 209 -0.73 23.56 19.15
N ASN A 210 -1.13 23.14 20.35
CA ASN A 210 -1.81 23.99 21.31
C ASN A 210 -0.94 25.19 21.74
N LYS A 211 0.39 25.01 21.94
CA LYS A 211 1.31 26.11 22.29
C LYS A 211 1.32 27.24 21.27
N ILE A 212 1.17 26.94 19.98
CA ILE A 212 1.07 27.96 18.92
C ILE A 212 -0.33 28.58 18.89
N ASP A 213 -1.33 27.87 19.41
CA ASP A 213 -2.71 28.33 19.52
C ASP A 213 -2.98 29.21 20.75
N VAL A 214 -2.19 29.13 21.82
CA VAL A 214 -2.40 29.89 23.08
C VAL A 214 -2.32 31.42 22.89
N SER A 215 -1.85 31.92 21.74
CA SER A 215 -2.03 33.35 21.41
C SER A 215 -3.49 33.74 21.11
N THR A 216 -4.44 32.81 21.07
CA THR A 216 -5.87 33.09 20.84
C THR A 216 -6.73 32.09 21.63
N CYS A 217 -6.90 32.33 22.94
CA CYS A 217 -7.72 31.51 23.84
C CYS A 217 -9.22 31.75 23.67
N SER A 218 -10.01 30.67 23.53
CA SER A 218 -11.34 30.57 24.15
C SER A 218 -11.77 29.10 24.28
N VAL A 219 -12.19 28.75 25.49
CA VAL A 219 -12.52 27.40 25.98
C VAL A 219 -13.93 26.99 25.54
N PHE A 220 -14.12 25.78 25.01
CA PHE A 220 -15.45 25.16 24.85
C PHE A 220 -15.46 23.68 25.27
N LYS A 221 -16.59 23.28 25.86
CA LYS A 221 -16.84 22.02 26.59
C LYS A 221 -16.92 20.78 25.69
N LYS A 222 -16.43 19.67 26.25
CA LYS A 222 -16.53 18.27 25.79
C LYS A 222 -17.95 17.85 25.41
N ASN A 223 -18.11 17.26 24.24
CA ASN A 223 -19.25 16.41 23.90
C ASN A 223 -18.78 14.96 23.75
N ASP A 224 -19.10 14.14 24.74
CA ASP A 224 -19.01 12.68 24.66
C ASP A 224 -20.15 12.15 23.79
N LYS A 225 -19.84 11.65 22.58
CA LYS A 225 -20.76 10.74 21.88
C LYS A 225 -20.07 9.43 21.54
N LYS A 226 -20.59 8.41 22.24
CA LYS A 226 -20.22 7.00 22.24
C LYS A 226 -20.22 6.37 20.85
N ASN A 227 -19.13 5.66 20.57
CA ASN A 227 -18.96 4.38 19.88
C ASN A 227 -20.08 3.94 18.91
N PHE A 228 -19.79 4.05 17.62
CA PHE A 228 -20.48 3.34 16.56
C PHE A 228 -20.13 1.84 16.60
N ILE A 229 -21.13 1.02 16.25
CA ILE A 229 -21.16 -0.43 16.30
C ILE A 229 -20.25 -1.00 15.19
N ASP A 230 -19.03 -1.41 15.53
CA ASP A 230 -18.09 -2.05 14.58
C ASP A 230 -18.00 -3.58 14.79
N LYS A 231 -19.04 -4.18 15.38
CA LYS A 231 -18.99 -5.60 15.79
C LYS A 231 -18.89 -6.58 14.62
N LEU A 232 -19.28 -6.19 13.41
CA LEU A 232 -19.35 -7.08 12.23
C LEU A 232 -18.26 -6.85 11.17
N ASN A 233 -17.40 -5.84 11.30
CA ASN A 233 -16.33 -5.62 10.32
C ASN A 233 -15.05 -6.34 10.74
N TYR A 234 -14.41 -6.96 9.74
CA TYR A 234 -13.05 -7.45 9.87
C TYR A 234 -12.08 -6.27 9.85
N THR A 235 -10.93 -6.43 10.48
CA THR A 235 -9.80 -5.50 10.37
C THR A 235 -8.51 -6.30 10.30
N LYS A 236 -7.40 -5.65 9.98
CA LYS A 236 -6.06 -6.27 10.09
C LYS A 236 -5.81 -6.95 11.43
N TYR A 237 -6.31 -6.40 12.55
CA TYR A 237 -6.08 -6.94 13.90
C TYR A 237 -7.25 -7.79 14.44
N LYS A 238 -8.38 -7.78 13.74
CA LYS A 238 -9.52 -8.69 13.90
C LYS A 238 -9.83 -9.31 12.53
N PRO A 239 -8.93 -10.13 11.97
CA PRO A 239 -9.05 -10.62 10.60
C PRO A 239 -10.26 -11.55 10.45
N ALA A 240 -10.83 -11.57 9.24
CA ALA A 240 -11.81 -12.57 8.86
C ALA A 240 -11.18 -13.96 8.81
N VAL A 241 -12.03 -14.98 8.85
CA VAL A 241 -11.63 -16.37 8.63
C VAL A 241 -12.23 -16.80 7.30
N ALA A 242 -11.38 -17.34 6.43
CA ALA A 242 -11.75 -17.90 5.14
C ALA A 242 -11.36 -19.38 5.06
N THR A 243 -11.99 -20.12 4.17
CA THR A 243 -11.73 -21.57 3.97
C THR A 243 -11.00 -21.77 2.65
N VAL A 244 -10.01 -22.66 2.61
CA VAL A 244 -9.29 -22.96 1.37
C VAL A 244 -10.16 -23.86 0.47
N LEU A 245 -10.52 -23.37 -0.71
CA LEU A 245 -11.28 -24.12 -1.72
C LEU A 245 -10.33 -24.88 -2.66
N LEU A 246 -9.28 -24.20 -3.12
CA LEU A 246 -8.30 -24.76 -4.04
C LEU A 246 -6.90 -24.28 -3.70
N ASN A 247 -5.92 -25.17 -3.89
CA ASN A 247 -4.51 -24.85 -3.81
C ASN A 247 -3.75 -25.63 -4.88
N GLN A 248 -3.56 -25.00 -6.03
CA GLN A 248 -3.03 -25.66 -7.22
C GLN A 248 -1.71 -25.04 -7.65
N LYS A 249 -0.67 -25.87 -7.81
CA LYS A 249 0.55 -25.45 -8.52
C LYS A 249 0.24 -25.20 -9.99
N ILE A 250 0.53 -24.00 -10.47
CA ILE A 250 0.27 -23.53 -11.86
C ILE A 250 1.55 -23.34 -12.68
N THR A 251 2.69 -23.77 -12.14
CA THR A 251 3.96 -23.92 -12.86
C THR A 251 4.15 -25.40 -13.20
N GLY A 252 4.84 -25.66 -14.31
CA GLY A 252 5.12 -27.01 -14.76
C GLY A 252 6.00 -27.80 -13.78
N ARG A 253 6.07 -29.12 -14.00
CA ARG A 253 6.73 -30.05 -13.09
C ARG A 253 8.23 -29.76 -12.96
N ASN A 254 8.86 -29.27 -14.02
CA ASN A 254 10.30 -29.03 -14.09
C ASN A 254 10.65 -27.55 -13.91
N SER A 255 9.67 -26.68 -13.65
CA SER A 255 9.92 -25.28 -13.37
C SER A 255 10.86 -25.12 -12.16
N THR A 256 11.83 -24.21 -12.29
CA THR A 256 12.64 -23.74 -11.14
C THR A 256 11.87 -22.79 -10.22
N LYS A 257 10.68 -22.38 -10.63
CA LYS A 257 9.72 -21.63 -9.82
C LYS A 257 8.67 -22.59 -9.29
N ASP A 258 8.07 -22.19 -8.19
CA ASP A 258 6.96 -22.90 -7.61
C ASP A 258 5.91 -21.84 -7.29
N VAL A 259 4.86 -21.81 -8.11
CA VAL A 259 3.80 -20.80 -8.06
C VAL A 259 2.47 -21.50 -7.97
N HIS A 260 1.68 -21.10 -6.97
CA HIS A 260 0.38 -21.65 -6.68
C HIS A 260 -0.72 -20.62 -6.95
N HIS A 261 -1.81 -21.09 -7.52
CA HIS A 261 -3.11 -20.43 -7.48
C HIS A 261 -3.86 -20.94 -6.26
N ILE A 262 -4.34 -20.03 -5.42
CA ILE A 262 -5.10 -20.36 -4.23
C ILE A 262 -6.43 -19.62 -4.27
N GLU A 263 -7.50 -20.35 -4.02
CA GLU A 263 -8.88 -19.86 -3.96
C GLU A 263 -9.38 -20.00 -2.52
N LEU A 264 -9.94 -18.92 -1.97
CA LEU A 264 -10.44 -18.87 -0.60
C LEU A 264 -11.91 -18.47 -0.60
N ASP A 265 -12.74 -19.27 0.08
CA ASP A 265 -14.13 -18.96 0.38
C ASP A 265 -14.20 -17.83 1.41
N ILE A 266 -14.90 -16.77 1.03
CA ILE A 266 -15.15 -15.58 1.86
C ILE A 266 -16.64 -15.40 2.16
N THR A 267 -17.47 -16.42 1.91
CA THR A 267 -18.87 -16.47 2.32
C THR A 267 -18.98 -16.13 3.80
N ASN A 268 -19.84 -15.16 4.15
CA ASN A 268 -20.07 -14.65 5.52
C ASN A 268 -18.94 -13.81 6.14
N SER A 269 -17.90 -13.45 5.39
CA SER A 269 -16.81 -12.62 5.92
C SER A 269 -17.09 -11.10 5.85
N ASN A 270 -18.14 -10.69 5.13
CA ASN A 270 -18.41 -9.31 4.70
C ASN A 270 -17.26 -8.67 3.90
N ILE A 271 -16.33 -9.49 3.37
CA ILE A 271 -15.22 -9.01 2.55
C ILE A 271 -15.76 -8.53 1.21
N VAL A 272 -15.51 -7.25 0.94
CA VAL A 272 -15.64 -6.64 -0.37
C VAL A 272 -14.26 -6.20 -0.81
N TYR A 273 -13.87 -6.53 -2.04
CA TYR A 273 -12.60 -6.16 -2.61
C TYR A 273 -12.75 -5.69 -4.06
N THR A 274 -11.84 -4.82 -4.50
CA THR A 274 -11.78 -4.37 -5.89
C THR A 274 -10.47 -4.84 -6.51
N PRO A 275 -10.44 -5.19 -7.81
CA PRO A 275 -9.20 -5.50 -8.50
C PRO A 275 -8.12 -4.44 -8.25
N GLY A 276 -6.92 -4.90 -7.88
CA GLY A 276 -5.79 -4.07 -7.47
C GLY A 276 -5.58 -3.98 -5.96
N ASP A 277 -6.53 -4.43 -5.15
CA ASP A 277 -6.34 -4.62 -3.70
C ASP A 277 -5.38 -5.77 -3.38
N ALA A 278 -4.90 -5.78 -2.14
CA ALA A 278 -4.07 -6.87 -1.63
C ALA A 278 -4.79 -7.62 -0.51
N LEU A 279 -4.65 -8.94 -0.51
CA LEU A 279 -5.07 -9.81 0.57
C LEU A 279 -3.95 -9.97 1.58
N GLY A 280 -4.22 -9.54 2.82
CA GLY A 280 -3.35 -9.77 3.95
C GLY A 280 -3.61 -11.11 4.62
N VAL A 281 -2.59 -11.95 4.68
CA VAL A 281 -2.65 -13.30 5.27
C VAL A 281 -1.86 -13.33 6.58
N TRP A 282 -2.53 -13.72 7.66
CA TRP A 282 -1.90 -14.06 8.93
C TRP A 282 -1.46 -15.52 8.93
N TYR A 283 -0.20 -15.75 8.55
CA TYR A 283 0.37 -17.08 8.49
C TYR A 283 0.79 -17.62 9.85
N GLN A 284 1.06 -18.93 9.91
CA GLN A 284 1.63 -19.59 11.08
C GLN A 284 2.94 -20.27 10.72
N ASN A 285 3.89 -20.30 11.65
CA ASN A 285 5.16 -20.99 11.42
C ASN A 285 4.99 -22.51 11.46
N SER A 286 5.82 -23.22 10.69
CA SER A 286 5.87 -24.68 10.68
C SER A 286 6.19 -25.24 12.05
N SER A 287 5.39 -26.19 12.53
CA SER A 287 5.66 -26.97 13.74
C SER A 287 7.04 -27.63 13.71
N GLN A 288 7.50 -28.07 12.54
CA GLN A 288 8.80 -28.71 12.37
C GLN A 288 9.95 -27.72 12.54
N LEU A 289 9.83 -26.52 11.95
CA LEU A 289 10.80 -25.44 12.13
C LEU A 289 10.93 -25.04 13.61
N ILE A 290 9.79 -24.89 14.30
CA ILE A 290 9.77 -24.54 15.72
C ILE A 290 10.50 -25.62 16.54
N LYS A 291 10.17 -26.90 16.33
CA LYS A 291 10.83 -28.03 17.03
C LYS A 291 12.35 -28.05 16.81
N GLN A 292 12.82 -27.76 15.59
CA GLN A 292 14.26 -27.71 15.30
C GLN A 292 14.95 -26.58 16.05
N ILE A 293 14.38 -25.37 16.05
CA ILE A 293 14.93 -24.22 16.78
C ILE A 293 14.99 -24.51 18.28
N LEU A 294 13.89 -25.01 18.86
CA LEU A 294 13.83 -25.32 20.30
C LEU A 294 14.84 -26.41 20.69
N LYS A 295 15.01 -27.44 19.86
CA LYS A 295 16.00 -28.50 20.08
C LYS A 295 17.43 -27.94 20.09
N LEU A 296 17.80 -27.12 19.11
CA LEU A 296 19.13 -26.52 19.02
C LEU A 296 19.46 -25.58 20.19
N LEU A 297 18.44 -24.95 20.76
CA LEU A 297 18.57 -24.01 21.89
C LEU A 297 18.32 -24.65 23.26
N SER A 298 18.06 -25.97 23.30
CA SER A 298 17.73 -26.72 24.53
C SER A 298 16.56 -26.14 25.33
N ILE A 299 15.51 -25.69 24.62
CA ILE A 299 14.27 -25.16 25.20
C ILE A 299 13.18 -26.23 25.12
N ARG A 300 12.39 -26.42 26.18
CA ARG A 300 11.27 -27.38 26.15
C ARG A 300 10.06 -26.75 25.48
N ILE A 301 9.36 -27.53 24.67
CA ILE A 301 8.16 -27.09 23.92
C ILE A 301 7.05 -26.53 24.82
N SER A 302 6.99 -26.98 26.08
CA SER A 302 6.01 -26.59 27.08
C SER A 302 6.42 -25.39 27.94
N ASP A 303 7.66 -24.88 27.81
CA ASP A 303 8.12 -23.75 28.61
C ASP A 303 7.21 -22.53 28.39
N LYS A 304 6.87 -21.82 29.47
CA LYS A 304 5.99 -20.66 29.43
C LYS A 304 6.78 -19.39 29.13
N VAL A 305 6.18 -18.51 28.34
CA VAL A 305 6.70 -17.17 28.04
C VAL A 305 5.60 -16.14 28.15
N LYS A 306 5.99 -14.92 28.54
CA LYS A 306 5.10 -13.77 28.55
C LYS A 306 5.21 -13.04 27.21
N VAL A 307 4.13 -13.05 26.43
CA VAL A 307 4.00 -12.28 25.19
C VAL A 307 2.96 -11.20 25.43
N LYS A 308 3.41 -9.95 25.56
CA LYS A 308 2.58 -8.84 26.05
C LYS A 308 1.97 -9.22 27.41
N ASP A 309 0.65 -9.22 27.54
CA ASP A 309 -0.04 -9.55 28.79
C ASP A 309 -0.51 -11.01 28.91
N LYS A 310 -0.12 -11.86 27.94
CA LYS A 310 -0.56 -13.26 27.90
C LYS A 310 0.61 -14.20 28.19
N ILE A 311 0.37 -15.16 29.09
CA ILE A 311 1.29 -16.27 29.37
C ILE A 311 0.87 -17.46 28.51
N ILE A 312 1.70 -17.83 27.55
CA ILE A 312 1.48 -18.95 26.62
C ILE A 312 2.70 -19.85 26.57
N THR A 313 2.59 -21.01 25.90
CA THR A 313 3.77 -21.85 25.66
C THR A 313 4.67 -21.20 24.62
N ILE A 314 5.98 -21.45 24.71
CA ILE A 314 6.94 -21.00 23.71
C ILE A 314 6.58 -21.54 22.32
N PHE A 315 6.03 -22.74 22.24
CA PHE A 315 5.54 -23.29 20.97
C PHE A 315 4.45 -22.43 20.32
N GLU A 316 3.41 -22.05 21.08
CA GLU A 316 2.34 -21.20 20.57
C GLU A 316 2.84 -19.80 20.22
N ALA A 317 3.73 -19.24 21.06
CA ALA A 317 4.35 -17.95 20.80
C ALA A 317 5.14 -17.95 19.48
N LEU A 318 6.01 -18.94 19.27
CA LEU A 318 6.79 -19.07 18.03
C LEU A 318 5.91 -19.42 16.84
N LYS A 319 4.76 -20.08 17.04
CA LYS A 319 3.82 -20.42 15.96
C LYS A 319 3.09 -19.20 15.39
N LYS A 320 2.68 -18.26 16.26
CA LYS A 320 1.72 -17.20 15.90
C LYS A 320 2.20 -15.76 16.13
N ASN A 321 3.26 -15.55 16.92
CA ASN A 321 3.64 -14.20 17.38
C ASN A 321 5.00 -13.73 16.89
N PHE A 322 5.91 -14.61 16.47
CA PHE A 322 7.28 -14.24 16.09
C PHE A 322 7.67 -14.77 14.71
N GLU A 323 8.44 -13.98 13.95
CA GLU A 323 8.98 -14.36 12.64
C GLU A 323 10.22 -15.25 12.80
N LEU A 324 10.26 -16.39 12.11
CA LEU A 324 11.32 -17.40 12.19
C LEU A 324 12.06 -17.63 10.86
N THR A 325 11.52 -17.16 9.74
CA THR A 325 12.05 -17.51 8.40
C THR A 325 13.07 -16.52 7.86
N THR A 326 13.16 -15.33 8.45
CA THR A 326 14.07 -14.26 8.04
C THR A 326 15.13 -13.99 9.12
N ASN A 327 16.40 -13.91 8.72
CA ASN A 327 17.47 -13.40 9.58
C ASN A 327 17.69 -11.90 9.32
N THR A 328 18.14 -11.16 10.33
CA THR A 328 18.40 -9.71 10.22
C THR A 328 19.63 -9.31 11.03
N LYS A 329 20.15 -8.11 10.77
CA LYS A 329 21.24 -7.52 11.55
C LYS A 329 20.94 -7.50 13.04
N HIS A 330 19.74 -7.03 13.39
CA HIS A 330 19.29 -6.91 14.77
C HIS A 330 19.18 -8.27 15.47
N ILE A 331 18.67 -9.29 14.76
CA ILE A 331 18.60 -10.65 15.29
C ILE A 331 20.02 -11.17 15.58
N ILE A 332 20.97 -10.98 14.66
CA ILE A 332 22.37 -11.40 14.85
C ILE A 332 23.01 -10.66 16.02
N GLN A 333 22.81 -9.35 16.13
CA GLN A 333 23.31 -8.52 17.24
C GLN A 333 22.78 -9.02 18.58
N LYS A 334 21.45 -9.08 18.75
CA LYS A 334 20.82 -9.57 19.97
C LYS A 334 21.23 -11.00 20.31
N TYR A 335 21.28 -11.89 19.32
CA TYR A 335 21.74 -13.26 19.53
C TYR A 335 23.20 -13.27 20.02
N THR A 336 24.06 -12.43 19.46
CA THR A 336 25.46 -12.30 19.88
C THR A 336 25.58 -11.74 21.28
N ASP A 337 24.77 -10.76 21.66
CA ASP A 337 24.77 -10.17 23.01
C ASP A 337 24.34 -11.19 24.06
N VAL A 338 23.34 -12.02 23.75
CA VAL A 338 22.89 -13.06 24.69
C VAL A 338 23.86 -14.23 24.75
N THR A 339 24.44 -14.65 23.62
CA THR A 339 25.31 -15.84 23.56
C THR A 339 26.79 -15.57 23.77
N GLN A 340 27.20 -14.31 23.65
CA GLN A 340 28.59 -13.84 23.66
C GLN A 340 29.48 -14.54 22.60
N ASN A 341 28.89 -14.97 21.48
CA ASN A 341 29.58 -15.72 20.44
C ASN A 341 30.71 -14.90 19.77
N LYS A 342 31.96 -15.39 19.88
CA LYS A 342 33.16 -14.69 19.37
C LYS A 342 33.17 -14.51 17.85
N PHE A 343 32.65 -15.48 17.09
CA PHE A 343 32.61 -15.40 15.63
C PHE A 343 31.59 -14.36 15.16
N LEU A 344 30.39 -14.36 15.73
CA LEU A 344 29.36 -13.38 15.41
C LEU A 344 29.77 -11.96 15.82
N LYS A 345 30.48 -11.78 16.95
CA LYS A 345 31.08 -10.47 17.32
C LYS A 345 31.99 -9.92 16.22
N LYS A 346 32.86 -10.77 15.63
CA LYS A 346 33.75 -10.38 14.51
C LYS A 346 32.99 -10.05 13.22
N ILE A 347 31.81 -10.65 13.01
CA ILE A 347 30.95 -10.32 11.87
C ILE A 347 30.27 -8.97 12.08
N ILE A 348 29.74 -8.72 13.28
CA ILE A 348 29.02 -7.49 13.62
C ILE A 348 29.92 -6.26 13.53
N SER A 349 31.22 -6.38 13.85
CA SER A 349 32.16 -5.27 13.77
C SER A 349 32.43 -4.76 12.34
N ASP A 350 31.99 -5.49 11.30
CA ASP A 350 32.13 -5.12 9.90
C ASP A 350 30.76 -5.16 9.19
N ASN A 351 30.23 -3.97 8.88
CA ASN A 351 28.92 -3.83 8.26
C ASN A 351 28.77 -4.57 6.91
N LYS A 352 29.85 -4.69 6.12
CA LYS A 352 29.83 -5.40 4.84
C LYS A 352 29.76 -6.90 5.07
N LYS A 353 30.53 -7.43 6.02
CA LYS A 353 30.45 -8.84 6.44
C LYS A 353 29.08 -9.17 7.03
N LEU A 354 28.55 -8.32 7.90
CA LEU A 354 27.23 -8.50 8.51
C LEU A 354 26.12 -8.54 7.44
N ASN A 355 26.12 -7.60 6.49
CA ASN A 355 25.19 -7.58 5.37
C ASN A 355 25.24 -8.87 4.53
N ASN A 356 26.46 -9.35 4.23
CA ASN A 356 26.64 -10.58 3.48
C ASN A 356 26.20 -11.83 4.28
N TYR A 357 26.46 -11.84 5.59
CA TYR A 357 26.06 -12.94 6.49
C TYR A 357 24.53 -13.03 6.60
N VAL A 358 23.83 -11.91 6.78
CA VAL A 358 22.34 -11.87 6.77
C VAL A 358 21.77 -12.48 5.50
N LYS A 359 22.33 -12.15 4.33
CA LYS A 359 21.84 -12.63 3.03
C LYS A 359 22.06 -14.13 2.84
N LYS A 360 23.16 -14.68 3.35
CA LYS A 360 23.59 -16.07 3.15
C LYS A 360 23.18 -17.02 4.27
N THR A 361 22.83 -16.53 5.45
CA THR A 361 22.63 -17.36 6.65
C THR A 361 21.23 -17.13 7.25
N PRO A 362 20.26 -18.02 6.96
CA PRO A 362 18.95 -18.00 7.61
C PRO A 362 19.07 -18.17 9.13
N LEU A 363 18.02 -17.75 9.85
CA LEU A 363 17.99 -17.81 11.31
C LEU A 363 18.29 -19.21 11.84
N LEU A 364 17.58 -20.22 11.31
CA LEU A 364 17.81 -21.61 11.69
C LEU A 364 19.26 -22.06 11.43
N LYS A 365 19.87 -21.63 10.32
CA LYS A 365 21.26 -21.97 9.99
C LYS A 365 22.25 -21.33 10.97
N MET A 366 22.04 -20.06 11.32
CA MET A 366 22.86 -19.39 12.32
C MET A 366 22.79 -20.09 13.68
N ILE A 367 21.58 -20.48 14.11
CA ILE A 367 21.38 -21.22 15.37
C ILE A 367 22.03 -22.60 15.31
N TYR A 368 21.96 -23.28 14.17
CA TYR A 368 22.61 -24.58 13.96
C TYR A 368 24.14 -24.50 14.01
N ASP A 369 24.73 -23.45 13.43
CA ASP A 369 26.20 -23.25 13.42
C ASP A 369 26.74 -22.78 14.78
N HIS A 370 25.92 -22.11 15.56
CA HIS A 370 26.30 -21.51 16.83
C HIS A 370 25.30 -21.81 17.95
N PRO A 371 24.99 -23.09 18.23
CA PRO A 371 23.99 -23.45 19.20
C PRO A 371 24.44 -23.03 20.60
N LYS A 372 23.53 -22.41 21.35
CA LYS A 372 23.73 -22.01 22.74
C LYS A 372 22.42 -22.18 23.48
N LYS A 373 22.48 -22.75 24.69
CA LYS A 373 21.32 -22.83 25.57
C LYS A 373 20.81 -21.42 25.89
N LEU A 374 19.53 -21.18 25.62
CA LEU A 374 18.83 -19.92 25.92
C LEU A 374 17.60 -20.21 26.79
N SER A 375 17.17 -19.22 27.57
CA SER A 375 15.82 -19.25 28.13
C SER A 375 14.79 -18.93 27.05
N SER A 376 13.56 -19.40 27.23
CA SER A 376 12.45 -19.11 26.31
C SER A 376 12.19 -17.60 26.17
N GLN A 377 12.36 -16.84 27.26
CA GLN A 377 12.21 -15.38 27.25
C GLN A 377 13.33 -14.68 26.48
N GLN A 378 14.58 -15.18 26.60
CA GLN A 378 15.71 -14.68 25.80
C GLN A 378 15.50 -14.95 24.31
N LEU A 379 14.95 -16.11 23.94
CA LEU A 379 14.66 -16.39 22.53
C LEU A 379 13.65 -15.38 21.95
N ILE A 380 12.52 -15.16 22.62
CA ILE A 380 11.51 -14.25 22.08
C ILE A 380 11.94 -12.78 22.11
N SER A 381 12.88 -12.37 22.98
CA SER A 381 13.41 -11.01 22.98
C SER A 381 14.37 -10.73 21.81
N ILE A 382 14.96 -11.78 21.23
CA ILE A 382 15.82 -11.72 20.03
C ILE A 382 14.97 -11.59 18.75
N LEU A 383 13.84 -12.30 18.69
CA LEU A 383 13.02 -12.41 17.49
C LEU A 383 12.20 -11.16 17.21
N ARG A 384 11.75 -11.03 15.95
CA ARG A 384 10.83 -9.97 15.54
C ARG A 384 9.38 -10.45 15.63
N PRO A 385 8.42 -9.55 15.92
CA PRO A 385 7.01 -9.87 15.82
C PRO A 385 6.61 -10.34 14.42
N LEU A 386 5.67 -11.29 14.37
CA LEU A 386 5.09 -11.78 13.14
C LEU A 386 4.20 -10.69 12.51
N LYS A 387 4.36 -10.47 11.20
CA LYS A 387 3.50 -9.58 10.41
C LYS A 387 2.70 -10.40 9.40
N PRO A 388 1.48 -9.96 9.03
CA PRO A 388 0.78 -10.57 7.92
C PRO A 388 1.50 -10.27 6.61
N ARG A 389 1.36 -11.15 5.63
CA ARG A 389 1.90 -10.93 4.29
C ARG A 389 0.79 -10.49 3.34
N LEU A 390 1.04 -9.43 2.58
CA LEU A 390 0.14 -8.95 1.54
C LEU A 390 0.43 -9.67 0.22
N TYR A 391 -0.63 -10.09 -0.46
CA TYR A 391 -0.61 -10.67 -1.81
C TYR A 391 -1.58 -9.90 -2.69
N SER A 392 -1.16 -9.43 -3.87
CA SER A 392 -2.09 -8.79 -4.81
C SER A 392 -3.18 -9.80 -5.22
N ILE A 393 -4.44 -9.39 -5.13
CA ILE A 393 -5.58 -10.26 -5.43
C ILE A 393 -5.58 -10.57 -6.93
N SER A 394 -5.80 -11.83 -7.28
CA SER A 394 -5.78 -12.35 -8.65
C SER A 394 -7.15 -12.68 -9.24
N SER A 395 -8.22 -12.30 -8.55
CA SER A 395 -9.61 -12.41 -9.01
C SER A 395 -10.32 -11.05 -9.06
N SER A 396 -11.37 -10.95 -9.87
CA SER A 396 -12.42 -9.93 -9.71
C SER A 396 -13.56 -10.52 -8.89
N GLN A 397 -14.08 -9.74 -7.95
CA GLN A 397 -15.26 -10.15 -7.18
C GLN A 397 -16.52 -10.21 -8.06
N SER A 398 -16.58 -9.46 -9.17
CA SER A 398 -17.67 -9.58 -10.15
C SER A 398 -17.66 -10.91 -10.91
N GLU A 399 -16.50 -11.57 -10.99
CA GLU A 399 -16.36 -12.89 -11.62
C GLU A 399 -16.63 -14.02 -10.62
N MET A 400 -16.13 -13.88 -9.38
CA MET A 400 -16.09 -14.99 -8.41
C MET A 400 -17.08 -14.87 -7.25
N ASN A 401 -17.76 -13.73 -7.09
CA ASN A 401 -18.68 -13.42 -5.98
C ASN A 401 -18.05 -13.61 -4.58
N ASP A 402 -18.24 -14.78 -3.97
CA ASP A 402 -17.84 -15.10 -2.61
C ASP A 402 -16.50 -15.84 -2.52
N GLU A 403 -15.67 -15.76 -3.57
CA GLU A 403 -14.29 -16.24 -3.53
C GLU A 403 -13.29 -15.10 -3.72
N VAL A 404 -12.12 -15.23 -3.09
CA VAL A 404 -10.95 -14.40 -3.37
C VAL A 404 -9.77 -15.27 -3.76
N HIS A 405 -9.12 -14.93 -4.88
CA HIS A 405 -8.00 -15.68 -5.41
C HIS A 405 -6.70 -14.92 -5.23
N ILE A 406 -5.60 -15.65 -4.99
CA ILE A 406 -4.24 -15.10 -4.96
C ILE A 406 -3.26 -15.97 -5.74
N THR A 407 -2.21 -15.35 -6.26
CA THR A 407 -1.08 -16.05 -6.92
C THR A 407 0.16 -16.00 -6.02
N VAL A 408 0.57 -17.15 -5.48
CA VAL A 408 1.61 -17.24 -4.45
C VAL A 408 2.86 -17.89 -5.01
N GLY A 409 3.97 -17.15 -5.04
CA GLY A 409 5.29 -17.69 -5.32
C GLY A 409 5.95 -18.26 -4.06
N VAL A 410 6.30 -19.53 -4.06
CA VAL A 410 6.97 -20.19 -2.94
C VAL A 410 8.39 -19.66 -2.82
N VAL A 411 8.69 -19.02 -1.69
CA VAL A 411 10.05 -18.59 -1.37
C VAL A 411 10.81 -19.80 -0.84
N LYS A 412 11.76 -20.30 -1.62
CA LYS A 412 12.62 -21.45 -1.29
C LYS A 412 14.09 -21.08 -1.51
N LYS A 413 14.94 -21.38 -0.53
CA LYS A 413 16.40 -21.23 -0.62
C LYS A 413 17.08 -22.51 -0.15
N GLN A 414 18.02 -23.04 -0.92
CA GLN A 414 18.84 -24.17 -0.51
C GLN A 414 20.19 -23.65 0.00
N ILE A 415 20.51 -23.92 1.26
CA ILE A 415 21.70 -23.40 1.93
C ILE A 415 22.34 -24.57 2.69
N SER A 416 23.60 -24.88 2.35
CA SER A 416 24.34 -26.03 2.91
C SER A 416 23.53 -27.34 2.85
N GLY A 417 22.90 -27.61 1.70
CA GLY A 417 22.08 -28.82 1.49
C GLY A 417 20.69 -28.80 2.14
N THR A 418 20.39 -27.83 3.02
CA THR A 418 19.09 -27.73 3.69
C THR A 418 18.17 -26.74 2.98
N ILE A 419 16.89 -27.09 2.86
CA ILE A 419 15.87 -26.23 2.27
C ILE A 419 15.29 -25.31 3.35
N HIS A 420 15.35 -24.01 3.10
CA HIS A 420 14.72 -22.97 3.90
C HIS A 420 13.56 -22.35 3.11
N LEU A 421 12.39 -22.29 3.75
CA LEU A 421 11.16 -21.80 3.16
C LEU A 421 10.75 -20.46 3.78
N GLY A 422 10.11 -19.59 3.00
CA GLY A 422 9.51 -18.36 3.51
C GLY A 422 8.19 -18.64 4.22
N GLY A 423 7.98 -18.01 5.38
CA GLY A 423 6.90 -18.36 6.31
C GLY A 423 5.51 -18.36 5.68
N SER A 424 5.07 -17.21 5.16
CA SER A 424 3.74 -17.09 4.56
C SER A 424 3.58 -17.93 3.31
N SER A 425 4.58 -17.96 2.42
CA SER A 425 4.47 -18.70 1.18
C SER A 425 4.38 -20.21 1.40
N SER A 426 5.17 -20.79 2.33
CA SER A 426 5.04 -22.22 2.64
C SER A 426 3.80 -22.54 3.46
N TYR A 427 3.36 -21.63 4.33
CA TYR A 427 2.10 -21.80 5.04
C TYR A 427 0.94 -21.96 4.06
N LEU A 428 0.86 -21.05 3.08
CA LEU A 428 -0.16 -21.09 2.04
C LEU A 428 0.01 -22.27 1.08
N SER A 429 1.22 -22.57 0.60
CA SER A 429 1.39 -23.56 -0.50
C SER A 429 1.61 -25.01 -0.05
N GLN A 430 2.11 -25.24 1.17
CA GLN A 430 2.50 -26.58 1.63
C GLN A 430 1.77 -27.05 2.87
N PHE A 431 1.31 -26.14 3.74
CA PHE A 431 0.71 -26.52 5.03
C PHE A 431 -0.80 -26.44 5.03
N LEU A 432 -1.38 -25.44 4.37
CA LEU A 432 -2.81 -25.35 4.18
C LEU A 432 -3.29 -26.33 3.10
N LYS A 433 -4.28 -27.14 3.47
CA LYS A 433 -5.02 -28.04 2.58
C LYS A 433 -6.39 -27.44 2.29
N ILE A 434 -7.09 -28.04 1.32
CA ILE A 434 -8.51 -27.81 1.11
C ILE A 434 -9.25 -28.02 2.44
N ASP A 435 -10.26 -27.19 2.70
CA ASP A 435 -11.07 -27.11 3.93
C ASP A 435 -10.36 -26.53 5.17
N ASP A 436 -9.05 -26.27 5.11
CA ASP A 436 -8.37 -25.58 6.22
C ASP A 436 -8.79 -24.10 6.29
N SER A 437 -8.88 -23.58 7.52
CA SER A 437 -9.17 -22.17 7.76
C SER A 437 -7.91 -21.29 7.76
N VAL A 438 -8.01 -20.11 7.16
CA VAL A 438 -6.95 -19.08 7.13
C VAL A 438 -7.48 -17.71 7.56
N LYS A 439 -6.66 -16.97 8.30
CA LYS A 439 -7.00 -15.62 8.77
C LYS A 439 -6.57 -14.58 7.74
N ILE A 440 -7.53 -13.83 7.22
CA ILE A 440 -7.32 -12.87 6.13
C ILE A 440 -7.94 -11.49 6.41
N PHE A 441 -7.48 -10.48 5.68
CA PHE A 441 -8.12 -9.17 5.58
C PHE A 441 -7.79 -8.55 4.22
N VAL A 442 -8.61 -7.61 3.75
CA VAL A 442 -8.32 -6.82 2.55
C VAL A 442 -7.58 -5.54 2.95
N GLU A 443 -6.50 -5.26 2.23
CA GLU A 443 -5.78 -3.99 2.27
C GLU A 443 -6.13 -3.22 0.99
N GLU A 444 -6.94 -2.18 1.16
CA GLU A 444 -7.38 -1.32 0.06
C GLU A 444 -6.22 -0.48 -0.50
N LYS A 445 -6.07 -0.48 -1.83
CA LYS A 445 -5.09 0.32 -2.56
C LYS A 445 -5.75 1.31 -3.52
N SER A 446 -5.85 2.58 -3.13
CA SER A 446 -6.46 3.62 -3.97
C SER A 446 -5.67 3.95 -5.25
N ASN A 447 -4.39 3.62 -5.31
CA ASN A 447 -3.45 4.01 -6.37
C ASN A 447 -3.11 2.91 -7.39
N PHE A 448 -3.85 1.79 -7.38
CA PHE A 448 -3.71 0.72 -8.37
C PHE A 448 -5.10 0.23 -8.80
N ARG A 449 -5.73 0.97 -9.71
CA ARG A 449 -7.12 0.79 -10.13
C ARG A 449 -7.31 0.91 -11.63
N LEU A 450 -8.25 0.13 -12.15
CA LEU A 450 -8.75 0.28 -13.52
C LEU A 450 -9.33 1.70 -13.75
N PRO A 451 -9.32 2.20 -14.99
CA PRO A 451 -9.97 3.46 -15.32
C PRO A 451 -11.48 3.36 -15.13
N GLU A 452 -12.13 4.41 -14.63
CA GLU A 452 -13.60 4.48 -14.54
C GLU A 452 -14.25 4.41 -15.93
N ASN A 453 -13.65 5.09 -16.91
CA ASN A 453 -14.06 4.97 -18.31
C ASN A 453 -13.52 3.65 -18.90
N LYS A 454 -14.44 2.73 -19.15
CA LYS A 454 -14.19 1.38 -19.68
C LYS A 454 -13.61 1.36 -21.11
N ASP A 455 -13.68 2.47 -21.83
CA ASP A 455 -13.12 2.60 -23.19
C ASP A 455 -11.63 2.99 -23.17
N VAL A 456 -11.11 3.42 -22.02
CA VAL A 456 -9.70 3.77 -21.87
C VAL A 456 -8.83 2.51 -22.05
N PRO A 457 -7.85 2.54 -22.97
CA PRO A 457 -6.93 1.44 -23.16
C PRO A 457 -6.04 1.22 -21.93
N ILE A 458 -5.64 -0.04 -21.69
CA ILE A 458 -4.70 -0.35 -20.61
C ILE A 458 -3.53 -1.19 -21.11
N ILE A 459 -2.35 -0.88 -20.56
CA ILE A 459 -1.10 -1.60 -20.78
C ILE A 459 -0.68 -2.19 -19.42
N MET A 460 -0.61 -3.50 -19.33
CA MET A 460 -0.33 -4.24 -18.10
C MET A 460 1.04 -4.91 -18.23
N ILE A 461 2.00 -4.55 -17.37
CA ILE A 461 3.39 -5.02 -17.45
C ILE A 461 3.71 -5.79 -16.17
N GLY A 462 3.89 -7.10 -16.30
CA GLY A 462 4.08 -8.00 -15.16
C GLY A 462 5.16 -9.04 -15.37
N SER A 463 5.74 -9.50 -14.27
CA SER A 463 6.65 -10.65 -14.29
C SER A 463 6.36 -11.62 -13.15
N GLY A 464 6.37 -12.92 -13.43
CA GLY A 464 6.06 -13.96 -12.44
C GLY A 464 4.72 -13.72 -11.74
N THR A 465 4.70 -13.73 -10.41
CA THR A 465 3.48 -13.47 -9.59
C THR A 465 2.92 -12.05 -9.78
N GLY A 466 3.66 -11.13 -10.40
CA GLY A 466 3.14 -9.82 -10.80
C GLY A 466 2.01 -9.86 -11.85
N ILE A 467 1.69 -11.04 -12.38
CA ILE A 467 0.51 -11.23 -13.24
C ILE A 467 -0.82 -11.18 -12.46
N ALA A 468 -0.78 -11.36 -11.14
CA ALA A 468 -1.95 -11.50 -10.28
C ALA A 468 -3.00 -10.39 -10.50
N PRO A 469 -2.71 -9.10 -10.29
CA PRO A 469 -3.73 -8.06 -10.43
C PRO A 469 -4.21 -7.91 -11.88
N PHE A 470 -3.42 -8.33 -12.88
CA PHE A 470 -3.82 -8.26 -14.29
C PHE A 470 -4.83 -9.33 -14.68
N ARG A 471 -4.78 -10.51 -14.05
CA ARG A 471 -5.86 -11.49 -14.14
C ARG A 471 -7.17 -10.89 -13.59
N ALA A 472 -7.11 -10.29 -12.40
CA ALA A 472 -8.25 -9.61 -11.80
C ALA A 472 -8.79 -8.46 -12.69
N PHE A 473 -7.90 -7.68 -13.30
CA PHE A 473 -8.28 -6.58 -14.19
C PHE A 473 -9.03 -7.07 -15.43
N ILE A 474 -8.56 -8.14 -16.08
CA ILE A 474 -9.21 -8.64 -17.28
C ILE A 474 -10.52 -9.36 -16.97
N GLN A 475 -10.61 -10.08 -15.84
CA GLN A 475 -11.89 -10.59 -15.35
C GLN A 475 -12.90 -9.45 -15.13
N GLN A 476 -12.48 -8.36 -14.49
CA GLN A 476 -13.34 -7.20 -14.26
C GLN A 476 -13.78 -6.57 -15.59
N ARG A 477 -12.86 -6.33 -16.51
CA ARG A 477 -13.17 -5.74 -17.82
C ARG A 477 -14.09 -6.62 -18.67
N ASP A 478 -14.02 -7.93 -18.52
CA ASP A 478 -14.96 -8.86 -19.15
C ASP A 478 -16.38 -8.68 -18.61
N ASN A 479 -16.53 -8.75 -17.28
CA ASN A 479 -17.82 -8.57 -16.60
C ASN A 479 -18.42 -7.18 -16.87
N ASP A 480 -17.56 -6.17 -16.94
CA ASP A 480 -17.93 -4.80 -17.24
C ASP A 480 -18.28 -4.56 -18.71
N LYS A 481 -18.06 -5.54 -19.59
CA LYS A 481 -18.17 -5.44 -21.05
C LYS A 481 -17.37 -4.25 -21.61
N ALA A 482 -16.18 -4.04 -21.05
CA ALA A 482 -15.33 -2.90 -21.40
C ALA A 482 -14.81 -3.02 -22.84
N THR A 483 -14.91 -1.94 -23.61
CA THR A 483 -14.53 -1.95 -25.04
C THR A 483 -13.10 -1.49 -25.30
N GLY A 484 -12.48 -0.80 -24.33
CA GLY A 484 -11.12 -0.29 -24.49
C GLY A 484 -10.10 -1.41 -24.67
N LYS A 485 -9.04 -1.11 -25.44
CA LYS A 485 -8.00 -2.09 -25.78
C LYS A 485 -7.21 -2.54 -24.55
N ASN A 486 -6.81 -3.81 -24.53
CA ASN A 486 -6.02 -4.40 -23.45
C ASN A 486 -4.72 -5.00 -24.00
N TRP A 487 -3.58 -4.59 -23.47
CA TRP A 487 -2.28 -5.15 -23.83
C TRP A 487 -1.55 -5.63 -22.59
N ILE A 488 -1.15 -6.90 -22.57
CA ILE A 488 -0.30 -7.45 -21.52
C ILE A 488 1.14 -7.67 -22.01
N PHE A 489 2.11 -7.23 -21.22
CA PHE A 489 3.51 -7.64 -21.28
C PHE A 489 3.77 -8.57 -20.09
N PHE A 490 4.12 -9.83 -20.36
CA PHE A 490 4.37 -10.81 -19.31
C PHE A 490 5.73 -11.48 -19.47
N GLY A 491 6.50 -11.55 -18.38
CA GLY A 491 7.81 -12.21 -18.38
C GLY A 491 7.97 -13.28 -17.30
N ASN A 492 8.56 -14.41 -17.66
CA ASN A 492 8.95 -15.48 -16.73
C ASN A 492 10.16 -16.28 -17.28
N PRO A 493 10.69 -17.31 -16.59
CA PRO A 493 11.81 -18.08 -17.10
C PRO A 493 11.53 -18.82 -18.42
N ASN A 494 10.53 -19.71 -18.48
CA ASN A 494 10.31 -20.56 -19.65
C ASN A 494 8.84 -20.53 -20.14
N PHE A 495 8.62 -20.64 -21.44
CA PHE A 495 7.27 -20.72 -22.01
C PHE A 495 6.48 -21.94 -21.52
N THR A 496 7.07 -23.13 -21.57
CA THR A 496 6.38 -24.40 -21.30
C THR A 496 6.12 -24.66 -19.82
N GLU A 497 6.98 -24.13 -18.95
CA GLU A 497 6.93 -24.43 -17.51
C GLU A 497 6.40 -23.25 -16.67
N ASP A 498 6.45 -22.02 -17.19
CA ASP A 498 6.25 -20.82 -16.38
C ASP A 498 5.17 -19.86 -16.93
N PHE A 499 4.42 -20.25 -17.97
CA PHE A 499 3.33 -19.44 -18.49
C PHE A 499 2.07 -19.54 -17.61
N LEU A 500 2.02 -18.70 -16.57
CA LEU A 500 0.93 -18.63 -15.62
C LEU A 500 -0.40 -18.28 -16.30
N TYR A 501 -1.44 -19.06 -16.01
CA TYR A 501 -2.80 -18.85 -16.54
C TYR A 501 -2.89 -18.85 -18.09
N GLN A 502 -1.97 -19.56 -18.77
CA GLN A 502 -1.87 -19.59 -20.23
C GLN A 502 -3.21 -19.75 -20.96
N LEU A 503 -4.03 -20.71 -20.55
CA LEU A 503 -5.31 -21.01 -21.22
C LEU A 503 -6.31 -19.86 -21.07
N GLU A 504 -6.34 -19.19 -19.92
CA GLU A 504 -7.20 -18.01 -19.70
C GLU A 504 -6.78 -16.87 -20.64
N TRP A 505 -5.47 -16.59 -20.75
CA TRP A 505 -4.96 -15.56 -21.65
C TRP A 505 -5.26 -15.85 -23.12
N GLN A 506 -5.11 -17.11 -23.56
CA GLN A 506 -5.47 -17.53 -24.91
C GLN A 506 -6.96 -17.39 -25.18
N LYS A 507 -7.83 -17.74 -24.22
CA LYS A 507 -9.28 -17.52 -24.30
C LYS A 507 -9.59 -16.02 -24.46
N TYR A 508 -8.92 -15.16 -23.71
CA TYR A 508 -9.09 -13.71 -23.78
C TYR A 508 -8.62 -13.10 -25.11
N LEU A 509 -7.54 -13.61 -25.71
CA LEU A 509 -7.14 -13.24 -27.07
C LEU A 509 -8.17 -13.68 -28.11
N LYS A 510 -8.63 -14.94 -28.04
CA LYS A 510 -9.60 -15.49 -29.00
C LYS A 510 -10.92 -14.72 -29.03
N LYS A 511 -11.40 -14.28 -27.87
CA LYS A 511 -12.61 -13.45 -27.75
C LYS A 511 -12.38 -11.95 -28.00
N LYS A 512 -11.14 -11.55 -28.34
CA LYS A 512 -10.72 -10.17 -28.61
C LYS A 512 -10.85 -9.19 -27.43
N LEU A 513 -11.04 -9.68 -26.20
CA LEU A 513 -10.95 -8.85 -25.00
C LEU A 513 -9.51 -8.44 -24.75
N LEU A 514 -8.58 -9.41 -24.77
CA LEU A 514 -7.16 -9.10 -24.81
C LEU A 514 -6.81 -8.76 -26.26
N THR A 515 -6.39 -7.51 -26.51
CA THR A 515 -6.05 -7.03 -27.85
C THR A 515 -4.67 -7.52 -28.27
N LYS A 516 -3.72 -7.53 -27.32
CA LYS A 516 -2.33 -7.92 -27.61
C LYS A 516 -1.64 -8.53 -26.40
N MET A 517 -0.70 -9.43 -26.67
CA MET A 517 0.10 -10.13 -25.67
C MET A 517 1.56 -10.18 -26.11
N SER A 518 2.45 -9.60 -25.31
CA SER A 518 3.89 -9.57 -25.54
C SER A 518 4.60 -10.35 -24.44
N LEU A 519 5.17 -11.51 -24.80
CA LEU A 519 5.72 -12.47 -23.84
C LEU A 519 7.26 -12.46 -23.84
N ALA A 520 7.86 -12.55 -22.66
CA ALA A 520 9.31 -12.57 -22.48
C ALA A 520 9.75 -13.80 -21.69
N TRP A 521 10.65 -14.60 -22.28
CA TRP A 521 11.15 -15.83 -21.68
C TRP A 521 12.66 -15.71 -21.45
N SER A 522 13.08 -15.70 -20.19
CA SER A 522 14.48 -15.42 -19.85
C SER A 522 15.41 -16.64 -19.93
N ARG A 523 14.88 -17.83 -20.23
CA ARG A 523 15.65 -19.09 -20.23
C ARG A 523 15.40 -20.02 -21.42
N ASP A 524 14.48 -19.69 -22.33
CA ASP A 524 14.20 -20.51 -23.53
C ASP A 524 15.33 -20.41 -24.58
N GLN A 525 16.19 -19.40 -24.47
CA GLN A 525 17.34 -19.18 -25.35
C GLN A 525 18.57 -18.68 -24.59
N LYS A 526 19.72 -18.62 -25.26
CA LYS A 526 21.01 -18.23 -24.67
C LYS A 526 20.99 -16.81 -24.09
N GLU A 527 20.44 -15.86 -24.85
CA GLU A 527 20.28 -14.48 -24.40
C GLU A 527 19.03 -14.34 -23.54
N LYS A 528 19.11 -13.60 -22.43
CA LYS A 528 17.96 -13.44 -21.54
C LYS A 528 17.02 -12.38 -22.08
N ILE A 529 15.78 -12.75 -22.38
CA ILE A 529 14.73 -11.82 -22.79
C ILE A 529 13.82 -11.53 -21.60
N TYR A 530 13.67 -10.25 -21.28
CA TYR A 530 12.83 -9.73 -20.21
C TYR A 530 11.73 -8.81 -20.77
N VAL A 531 10.82 -8.36 -19.90
CA VAL A 531 9.68 -7.51 -20.32
C VAL A 531 10.14 -6.19 -20.91
N GLN A 532 11.24 -5.59 -20.44
CA GLN A 532 11.82 -4.38 -21.02
C GLN A 532 12.31 -4.58 -22.46
N ASP A 533 12.78 -5.78 -22.82
CA ASP A 533 13.18 -6.06 -24.20
C ASP A 533 11.96 -6.08 -25.12
N LYS A 534 10.84 -6.63 -24.63
CA LYS A 534 9.57 -6.60 -25.35
C LYS A 534 8.96 -5.21 -25.43
N ILE A 535 9.12 -4.38 -24.41
CA ILE A 535 8.75 -2.95 -24.45
C ILE A 535 9.56 -2.24 -25.52
N ARG A 536 10.88 -2.45 -25.57
CA ARG A 536 11.77 -1.87 -26.59
C ARG A 536 11.37 -2.26 -28.00
N GLU A 537 11.17 -3.57 -28.22
CA GLU A 537 10.74 -4.14 -29.50
C GLU A 537 9.43 -3.53 -30.00
N ASN A 538 8.52 -3.20 -29.08
CA ASN A 538 7.20 -2.67 -29.39
C ASN A 538 7.08 -1.15 -29.10
N GLY A 539 8.20 -0.44 -28.97
CA GLY A 539 8.23 0.92 -28.41
C GLY A 539 7.36 1.92 -29.17
N LYS A 540 7.35 1.86 -30.51
CA LYS A 540 6.53 2.75 -31.34
C LYS A 540 5.03 2.56 -31.08
N GLU A 541 4.55 1.33 -31.10
CA GLU A 541 3.13 1.04 -30.86
C GLU A 541 2.74 1.31 -29.40
N LEU A 542 3.64 1.03 -28.44
CA LEU A 542 3.42 1.40 -27.05
C LEU A 542 3.22 2.91 -26.91
N TRP A 543 4.06 3.71 -27.58
CA TRP A 543 3.91 5.17 -27.62
C TRP A 543 2.58 5.61 -28.24
N GLU A 544 2.15 4.98 -29.34
CA GLU A 544 0.84 5.26 -29.96
C GLU A 544 -0.32 5.00 -28.99
N TRP A 545 -0.30 3.91 -28.22
CA TRP A 545 -1.31 3.63 -27.20
C TRP A 545 -1.28 4.67 -26.07
N VAL A 546 -0.08 5.07 -25.62
CA VAL A 546 0.06 6.13 -24.61
C VAL A 546 -0.49 7.45 -25.13
N ASN A 547 -0.28 7.81 -26.40
CA ASN A 547 -0.89 9.01 -26.99
C ASN A 547 -2.42 8.89 -27.15
N GLN A 548 -2.95 7.68 -27.35
CA GLN A 548 -4.39 7.39 -27.35
C GLN A 548 -5.04 7.40 -25.95
N GLY A 549 -4.31 7.81 -24.91
CA GLY A 549 -4.86 7.91 -23.55
C GLY A 549 -4.69 6.66 -22.70
N ALA A 550 -3.91 5.66 -23.14
CA ALA A 550 -3.73 4.42 -22.38
C ALA A 550 -3.20 4.66 -20.95
N GLN A 551 -3.63 3.83 -20.01
CA GLN A 551 -3.04 3.75 -18.66
C GLN A 551 -2.07 2.57 -18.57
N ILE A 552 -0.91 2.80 -17.98
CA ILE A 552 0.17 1.83 -17.81
C ILE A 552 0.19 1.34 -16.36
N TYR A 553 0.20 0.03 -16.19
CA TYR A 553 0.29 -0.65 -14.91
C TYR A 553 1.53 -1.52 -14.84
N VAL A 554 2.30 -1.45 -13.75
CA VAL A 554 3.49 -2.29 -13.55
C VAL A 554 3.35 -3.07 -12.25
N CYS A 555 3.49 -4.40 -12.30
CA CYS A 555 3.45 -5.23 -11.10
C CYS A 555 4.56 -6.29 -11.07
N GLY A 556 5.33 -6.32 -9.98
CA GLY A 556 6.41 -7.30 -9.78
C GLY A 556 7.55 -6.77 -8.92
N ASN A 557 8.76 -7.30 -9.14
CA ASN A 557 9.91 -6.99 -8.29
C ASN A 557 10.33 -5.51 -8.37
N ALA A 558 10.30 -4.82 -7.23
CA ALA A 558 10.65 -3.40 -7.14
C ALA A 558 12.14 -3.12 -7.44
N SER A 559 13.04 -4.02 -7.03
CA SER A 559 14.48 -3.78 -7.07
C SER A 559 15.11 -3.90 -8.47
N LYS A 560 14.49 -4.66 -9.38
CA LYS A 560 15.00 -4.93 -10.72
C LYS A 560 13.98 -4.58 -11.80
N MET A 561 12.94 -5.41 -11.94
CA MET A 561 11.97 -5.30 -13.03
C MET A 561 11.34 -3.91 -13.11
N ALA A 562 10.87 -3.36 -11.98
CA ALA A 562 10.24 -2.04 -11.98
C ALA A 562 11.20 -0.91 -12.41
N LYS A 563 12.48 -1.00 -12.03
CA LYS A 563 13.51 -0.01 -12.41
C LYS A 563 13.87 -0.13 -13.88
N ASP A 564 14.01 -1.36 -14.38
CA ASP A 564 14.30 -1.65 -15.79
C ASP A 564 13.14 -1.22 -16.70
N VAL A 565 11.89 -1.45 -16.27
CA VAL A 565 10.69 -1.00 -17.00
C VAL A 565 10.57 0.52 -16.99
N GLU A 566 10.78 1.19 -15.85
CA GLU A 566 10.75 2.66 -15.79
C GLU A 566 11.81 3.26 -16.72
N LYS A 567 13.04 2.74 -16.69
CA LYS A 567 14.10 3.16 -17.61
C LYS A 567 13.70 2.97 -19.06
N GLU A 568 13.15 1.81 -19.41
CA GLU A 568 12.77 1.52 -20.79
C GLU A 568 11.61 2.39 -21.29
N LEU A 569 10.64 2.69 -20.42
CA LEU A 569 9.56 3.61 -20.77
C LEU A 569 10.10 5.01 -21.08
N LEU A 570 11.08 5.50 -20.30
CA LEU A 570 11.75 6.78 -20.59
C LEU A 570 12.47 6.74 -21.95
N ASP A 571 13.18 5.66 -22.27
CA ASP A 571 13.84 5.50 -23.56
C ASP A 571 12.84 5.47 -24.72
N VAL A 572 11.69 4.79 -24.56
CA VAL A 572 10.62 4.74 -25.55
C VAL A 572 10.00 6.12 -25.76
N PHE A 573 9.73 6.86 -24.69
CA PHE A 573 9.16 8.21 -24.75
C PHE A 573 10.14 9.19 -25.40
N SER A 574 11.43 9.11 -25.08
CA SER A 574 12.45 9.95 -25.70
C SER A 574 12.54 9.68 -27.21
N LYS A 575 12.65 8.41 -27.61
CA LYS A 575 12.82 8.02 -29.02
C LYS A 575 11.59 8.30 -29.89
N ASN A 576 10.38 8.10 -29.37
CA ASN A 576 9.15 8.20 -30.18
C ASN A 576 8.37 9.51 -29.95
N GLY A 577 8.61 10.18 -28.81
CA GLY A 577 7.98 11.45 -28.45
C GLY A 577 8.78 12.69 -28.80
N SER A 578 9.99 12.54 -29.37
CA SER A 578 10.92 13.65 -29.63
C SER A 578 11.22 14.47 -28.37
N MET A 579 11.34 13.78 -27.23
CA MET A 579 11.63 14.37 -25.92
C MET A 579 13.06 14.05 -25.53
N ASP A 580 13.73 14.95 -24.82
CA ASP A 580 14.95 14.58 -24.12
C ASP A 580 14.65 13.72 -22.87
N ILE A 581 15.69 13.36 -22.11
CA ILE A 581 15.57 12.52 -20.91
C ILE A 581 14.83 13.25 -19.78
N GLU A 582 15.04 14.56 -19.63
CA GLU A 582 14.39 15.36 -18.58
C GLU A 582 12.90 15.52 -18.88
N GLU A 583 12.55 15.85 -20.13
CA GLU A 583 11.19 15.94 -20.65
C GLU A 583 10.45 14.60 -20.53
N SER A 584 11.12 13.49 -20.88
CA SER A 584 10.55 12.14 -20.73
C SER A 584 10.26 11.80 -19.26
N SER A 585 11.13 12.22 -18.34
CA SER A 585 10.94 12.05 -16.90
C SER A 585 9.78 12.89 -16.37
N GLU A 586 9.67 14.15 -16.82
CA GLU A 586 8.56 15.03 -16.47
C GLU A 586 7.23 14.49 -17.03
N PHE A 587 7.23 13.97 -18.26
CA PHE A 587 6.08 13.32 -18.89
C PHE A 587 5.63 12.09 -18.11
N LEU A 588 6.55 11.18 -17.77
CA LEU A 588 6.22 10.00 -16.96
C LEU A 588 5.70 10.40 -15.57
N ASN A 589 6.28 11.43 -14.95
CA ASN A 589 5.80 11.96 -13.68
C ASN A 589 4.39 12.56 -13.80
N ASN A 590 4.10 13.25 -14.91
CA ASN A 590 2.75 13.72 -15.21
C ASN A 590 1.77 12.56 -15.37
N LEU A 591 2.14 11.49 -16.07
CA LEU A 591 1.33 10.27 -16.15
C LEU A 591 1.02 9.69 -14.76
N ARG A 592 1.96 9.74 -13.80
CA ARG A 592 1.70 9.31 -12.41
C ARG A 592 0.64 10.19 -11.74
N ILE A 593 0.81 11.52 -11.84
CA ILE A 593 -0.11 12.50 -11.24
C ILE A 593 -1.52 12.35 -11.82
N THR A 594 -1.64 12.10 -13.13
CA THR A 594 -2.92 11.88 -13.79
C THR A 594 -3.44 10.43 -13.67
N ARG A 595 -2.84 9.60 -12.80
CA ARG A 595 -3.17 8.18 -12.59
C ARG A 595 -3.10 7.31 -13.85
N ARG A 596 -2.33 7.73 -14.85
CA ARG A 596 -2.06 6.99 -16.10
C ARG A 596 -0.80 6.13 -16.03
N TYR A 597 0.00 6.25 -14.98
CA TYR A 597 1.09 5.33 -14.69
C TYR A 597 1.03 4.89 -13.22
N GLN A 598 0.67 3.63 -12.99
CA GLN A 598 0.40 3.06 -11.68
C GLN A 598 1.29 1.84 -11.44
N ARG A 599 1.79 1.65 -10.21
CA ARG A 599 2.69 0.52 -9.89
C ARG A 599 2.27 -0.19 -8.61
N ASP A 600 2.29 -1.52 -8.65
CA ASP A 600 2.20 -2.38 -7.48
C ASP A 600 3.45 -3.26 -7.39
N VAL A 601 4.48 -2.73 -6.76
CA VAL A 601 5.82 -3.32 -6.73
C VAL A 601 6.25 -3.70 -5.31
N TYR A 602 6.99 -4.80 -5.19
CA TYR A 602 7.35 -5.41 -3.90
C TYR A 602 8.76 -6.00 -3.84
#